data_AF-A0A1H9MBS4-F1
#
_entry.id   AF-A0A1H9MBS4-F1
#
_cell.length_a   1.000
_cell.length_b   1.000
_cell.length_c   1.000
_cell.angle_alpha   90.00
_cell.angle_beta   90.00
_cell.angle_gamma   90.00
#
_symmetry.space_group_name_H-M   'P 1'
#
loop_
_entity.id
_entity.type
_entity.pdbx_description
1 polymer ?
#
loop_
_entity_poly.entity_id
_entity_poly.type
_entity_poly.pdbx_seq_one_letter_code
_entity_poly.pdbx_strand_id
1 'polypeptide(L)'
;MFTAIVFVLTIGCAWRMLPRSFGVAVPTAHRRFADWTKAGLWTRIHHAVLDRLGEQGLVDWSRLTTRWERHARHYLAFATLATALTCCKKLPT
;
A
#
# COMPACT_ATOMS: atom_id res chain seq x y z
N MET A 1 3.29 -0.93 -12.64
CA MET A 1 2.16 -0.90 -11.69
C MET A 1 2.59 -1.19 -10.25
N PHE A 2 3.08 -2.40 -9.95
CA PHE A 2 3.58 -2.76 -8.61
C PHE A 2 4.66 -1.78 -8.10
N THR A 3 5.65 -1.47 -8.94
CA THR A 3 6.74 -0.52 -8.62
C THR A 3 6.24 0.87 -8.23
N ALA A 4 5.17 1.36 -8.87
CA ALA A 4 4.58 2.66 -8.54
C ALA A 4 3.93 2.66 -7.15
N ILE A 5 3.25 1.57 -6.81
CA ILE A 5 2.63 1.37 -5.49
C ILE A 5 3.72 1.26 -4.42
N VAL A 6 4.74 0.42 -4.65
CA VAL A 6 5.87 0.27 -3.73
C VAL A 6 6.61 1.59 -3.53
N PHE A 7 6.87 2.35 -4.60
CA PHE A 7 7.52 3.66 -4.49
C PHE A 7 6.76 4.61 -3.55
N VAL A 8 5.44 4.74 -3.73
CA VAL A 8 4.59 5.56 -2.86
C VAL A 8 4.66 5.10 -1.41
N LEU A 9 4.64 3.78 -1.17
CA LEU A 9 4.72 3.21 0.17
C LEU A 9 6.10 3.38 0.83
N THR A 10 7.19 3.26 0.06
CA THR A 10 8.55 3.40 0.57
C THR A 10 8.89 4.86 0.88
N ILE A 11 8.51 5.78 0.00
CA ILE A 11 8.78 7.22 0.11
C ILE A 11 7.79 7.88 1.08
N GLY A 12 6.59 7.30 1.27
CA GLY A 12 5.53 7.88 2.08
C GLY A 12 4.90 9.13 1.45
N CYS A 13 5.04 9.32 0.13
CA CYS A 13 4.47 10.46 -0.57
C CYS A 13 2.97 10.26 -0.83
N ALA A 14 2.26 11.37 -1.06
CA ALA A 14 0.85 11.29 -1.48
C ALA A 14 0.74 10.67 -2.88
N TRP A 15 -0.32 9.92 -3.15
CA TRP A 15 -0.61 9.33 -4.46
C TRP A 15 -0.60 10.35 -5.62
N ARG A 16 -0.97 11.60 -5.34
CA ARG A 16 -0.95 12.72 -6.32
C ARG A 16 0.47 13.13 -6.73
N MET A 17 1.47 12.82 -5.91
CA MET A 17 2.89 13.07 -6.17
C MET A 17 3.56 11.92 -6.92
N LEU A 18 2.81 10.89 -7.33
CA LEU A 18 3.36 9.78 -8.10
C LEU A 18 3.91 10.31 -9.45
N PRO A 19 5.21 10.12 -9.74
CA PRO A 19 5.80 10.56 -10.99
C PRO A 19 5.10 9.93 -12.21
N ARG A 20 4.85 10.74 -13.24
CA ARG A 20 4.23 10.24 -14.49
C ARG A 20 5.13 9.27 -15.26
N SER A 21 6.44 9.24 -14.96
CA SER A 21 7.41 8.30 -15.53
C SER A 21 7.07 6.84 -15.27
N PHE A 22 6.28 6.53 -14.24
CA PHE A 22 5.82 5.17 -13.98
C PHE A 22 4.79 4.65 -15.00
N GLY A 23 4.23 5.51 -15.86
CA GLY A 23 3.27 5.12 -16.89
C GLY A 23 1.93 4.60 -16.35
N VAL A 24 1.62 4.86 -15.08
CA VAL A 24 0.41 4.37 -14.42
C VAL A 24 -0.39 5.56 -13.90
N ALA A 25 -1.68 5.60 -14.25
CA ALA A 25 -2.60 6.59 -13.71
C ALA A 25 -2.78 6.39 -12.19
N VAL A 26 -2.75 7.49 -11.44
CA VAL A 26 -2.93 7.50 -9.98
C VAL A 26 -4.17 6.72 -9.51
N PRO A 27 -5.37 6.89 -10.11
CA PRO A 27 -6.56 6.15 -9.70
C PRO A 27 -6.42 4.64 -9.89
N THR A 28 -5.71 4.22 -10.94
CA THR A 28 -5.48 2.81 -11.27
C THR A 28 -4.52 2.15 -10.28
N ALA A 29 -3.45 2.85 -9.90
CA ALA A 29 -2.53 2.37 -8.86
C ALA A 29 -3.22 2.30 -7.49
N HIS A 30 -4.00 3.33 -7.14
CA HIS A 30 -4.74 3.39 -5.88
C HIS A 30 -5.80 2.28 -5.76
N ARG A 31 -6.60 2.05 -6.81
CA ARG A 31 -7.61 0.98 -6.82
C ARG A 31 -6.96 -0.38 -6.61
N ARG A 32 -5.88 -0.67 -7.33
CA ARG A 32 -5.17 -1.94 -7.21
C ARG A 32 -4.54 -2.11 -5.84
N PHE A 33 -3.97 -1.04 -5.28
CA PHE A 33 -3.50 -1.05 -3.91
C PHE A 33 -4.63 -1.43 -2.94
N ALA A 34 -5.82 -0.84 -3.08
CA ALA A 34 -6.97 -1.19 -2.25
C ALA A 34 -7.41 -2.65 -2.44
N ASP A 35 -7.45 -3.15 -3.68
CA ASP A 35 -7.78 -4.56 -3.98
C ASP A 35 -6.79 -5.52 -3.31
N TRP A 36 -5.49 -5.22 -3.39
CA TRP A 36 -4.44 -6.03 -2.77
C TRP A 36 -4.45 -5.97 -1.25
N THR A 37 -4.78 -4.81 -0.68
CA THR A 37 -4.98 -4.66 0.76
C THR A 37 -6.14 -5.52 1.24
N LYS A 38 -7.29 -5.49 0.53
CA LYS A 38 -8.44 -6.36 0.85
C LYS A 38 -8.10 -7.84 0.70
N ALA A 39 -7.27 -8.20 -0.27
CA ALA A 39 -6.81 -9.57 -0.49
C ALA A 39 -5.72 -10.04 0.51
N GLY A 40 -5.29 -9.19 1.45
CA GLY A 40 -4.23 -9.52 2.41
C GLY A 40 -2.85 -9.76 1.77
N LEU A 41 -2.63 -9.22 0.57
CA LEU A 41 -1.38 -9.44 -0.18
C LEU A 41 -0.16 -8.93 0.59
N TRP A 42 -0.28 -7.79 1.27
CA TRP A 42 0.82 -7.20 2.04
C TRP A 42 1.31 -8.13 3.14
N THR A 43 0.39 -8.78 3.85
CA THR A 43 0.72 -9.77 4.87
C THR A 43 1.46 -10.96 4.26
N ARG A 44 1.01 -11.48 3.12
CA ARG A 44 1.67 -12.60 2.43
C ARG A 44 3.06 -12.25 1.91
N ILE A 45 3.23 -11.07 1.30
CA ILE A 45 4.54 -10.59 0.86
C ILE A 45 5.46 -10.41 2.06
N HIS A 46 4.95 -9.82 3.15
CA HIS A 46 5.72 -9.62 4.36
C HIS A 46 6.22 -10.95 4.95
N HIS A 47 5.34 -11.96 5.05
CA HIS A 47 5.76 -13.30 5.48
C HIS A 47 6.76 -13.94 4.52
N ALA A 48 6.54 -13.90 3.21
CA ALA A 48 7.46 -14.50 2.24
C ALA A 48 8.85 -13.83 2.24
N VAL A 49 8.89 -12.51 2.47
CA VAL A 49 10.14 -11.74 2.63
C VAL A 49 10.82 -12.12 3.94
N LEU A 50 10.07 -12.24 5.04
CA LEU A 50 10.59 -12.70 6.32
C LEU A 50 11.14 -14.13 6.25
N ASP A 51 10.45 -15.06 5.58
CA ASP A 51 10.89 -16.45 5.44
C ASP A 51 12.22 -16.52 4.66
N ARG A 52 12.28 -15.86 3.49
CA ARG A 52 13.49 -15.77 2.65
C ARG A 52 14.68 -15.14 3.35
N LEU A 53 14.44 -14.21 4.27
CA LEU A 53 15.50 -13.47 4.93
C LEU A 53 15.87 -14.06 6.30
N GLY A 54 14.95 -14.77 6.94
CA GLY A 54 15.22 -15.65 8.08
C GLY A 54 16.15 -16.79 7.70
N GLU A 55 16.00 -17.34 6.49
CA GLU A 55 16.94 -18.31 5.90
C GLU A 55 18.36 -17.75 5.71
N GLN A 56 18.53 -16.42 5.60
CA GLN A 56 19.81 -15.78 5.32
C GLN A 56 20.46 -15.14 6.56
N GLY A 57 19.81 -15.15 7.73
CA GLY A 57 20.40 -14.71 9.01
C GLY A 57 20.86 -13.25 9.09
N LEU A 58 20.44 -12.36 8.16
CA LEU A 58 21.14 -11.11 7.87
C LEU A 58 20.53 -9.80 8.39
N VAL A 59 19.42 -9.78 9.14
CA VAL A 59 18.79 -8.50 9.53
C VAL A 59 18.05 -8.58 10.87
N ASP A 60 18.07 -7.48 11.61
CA ASP A 60 17.25 -7.22 12.80
C ASP A 60 15.86 -6.68 12.37
N TRP A 61 14.89 -7.59 12.33
CA TRP A 61 13.59 -7.45 11.63
C TRP A 61 12.51 -6.66 12.37
N SER A 62 12.74 -6.29 13.63
CA SER A 62 11.78 -5.57 14.49
C SER A 62 11.47 -4.14 14.02
N ARG A 63 12.45 -3.48 13.39
CA ARG A 63 12.31 -2.11 12.90
C ARG A 63 11.51 -2.00 11.60
N LEU A 64 11.64 -2.99 10.71
CA LEU A 64 10.97 -2.96 9.41
C LEU A 64 9.47 -3.24 9.57
N THR A 65 9.10 -4.30 10.30
CA THR A 65 7.71 -4.62 10.70
C THR A 65 6.99 -3.40 11.26
N THR A 66 7.60 -2.74 12.25
CA THR A 66 6.98 -1.59 12.93
C THR A 66 6.75 -0.40 11.99
N ARG A 67 7.64 -0.15 11.02
CA ARG A 67 7.47 0.93 10.04
C ARG A 67 6.35 0.63 9.04
N TRP A 68 6.22 -0.62 8.60
CA TRP A 68 5.18 -1.06 7.66
C TRP A 68 3.80 -1.13 8.31
N GLU A 69 3.71 -1.65 9.53
CA GLU A 69 2.46 -1.83 10.27
C GLU A 69 1.84 -0.51 10.73
N ARG A 70 2.69 0.49 11.06
CA ARG A 70 2.24 1.85 11.37
C ARG A 70 1.67 2.57 10.15
N HIS A 71 2.20 2.34 8.95
CA HIS A 71 1.67 2.91 7.72
C HIS A 71 0.39 2.21 7.24
N ALA A 72 0.33 0.88 7.30
CA ALA A 72 -0.83 0.10 6.87
C ALA A 72 -2.14 0.51 7.59
N ARG A 73 -2.09 0.84 8.89
CA ARG A 73 -3.26 1.35 9.64
C ARG A 73 -3.75 2.71 9.16
N HIS A 74 -2.85 3.66 8.88
CA HIS A 74 -3.24 4.94 8.32
C HIS A 74 -3.89 4.74 6.94
N TYR A 75 -3.38 3.81 6.13
CA TYR A 75 -3.92 3.53 4.80
C TYR A 75 -5.30 2.84 4.83
N LEU A 76 -5.57 1.94 5.78
CA LEU A 76 -6.91 1.38 5.95
C LEU A 76 -7.94 2.48 6.31
N ALA A 77 -7.57 3.43 7.18
CA ALA A 77 -8.42 4.59 7.47
C ALA A 77 -8.69 5.45 6.22
N PHE A 78 -7.66 5.72 5.40
CA PHE A 78 -7.82 6.45 4.13
C PHE A 78 -8.65 5.68 3.10
N ALA A 79 -8.50 4.36 2.99
CA ALA A 79 -9.30 3.54 2.07
C ALA A 79 -10.78 3.53 2.48
N THR A 80 -11.07 3.49 3.78
CA THR A 80 -12.43 3.61 4.32
C THR A 80 -13.00 5.00 4.07
N LEU A 81 -12.23 6.07 4.31
CA LEU A 81 -12.64 7.44 4.00
C LEU A 81 -12.86 7.66 2.50
N ALA A 82 -11.99 7.12 1.64
CA ALA A 82 -12.13 7.18 0.19
C ALA A 82 -13.35 6.40 -0.30
N THR A 83 -13.64 5.24 0.30
CA THR A 83 -14.86 4.47 0.03
C THR A 83 -16.09 5.26 0.46
N ALA A 84 -16.08 5.85 1.65
CA ALA A 84 -17.15 6.71 2.15
C ALA A 84 -17.37 7.92 1.24
N LEU A 85 -16.31 8.64 0.84
CA LEU A 85 -16.36 9.76 -0.10
C LEU A 85 -16.86 9.35 -1.49
N THR A 86 -16.50 8.16 -1.96
CA THR A 86 -16.97 7.62 -3.25
C THR A 86 -18.45 7.23 -3.17
N CYS A 87 -18.90 6.69 -2.03
CA CYS A 87 -20.31 6.43 -1.76
C CYS A 87 -21.11 7.74 -1.63
N CYS A 88 -20.57 8.77 -0.97
CA CYS A 88 -21.21 10.09 -0.85
C CYS A 88 -21.29 10.82 -2.20
N LYS A 89 -20.32 10.65 -3.10
CA LYS A 89 -20.39 11.19 -4.48
C LYS A 89 -21.37 10.44 -5.39
N LYS A 90 -21.89 9.29 -4.95
CA LYS A 90 -22.85 8.44 -5.67
C LYS A 90 -24.28 8.56 -5.13
N LEU A 91 -24.60 9.59 -4.33
CA LEU A 91 -26.00 9.92 -4.05
C LEU A 91 -26.61 10.61 -5.29
N PRO A 92 -27.64 10.02 -5.92
CA PRO A 92 -28.32 10.67 -7.03
C PRO A 92 -29.05 11.91 -6.50
N THR A 93 -28.96 13.01 -7.25
CA THR A 93 -29.94 14.11 -7.18
C THR A 93 -31.12 13.73 -8.07
#